data_AF-A5GIC6-F1
#
_entry.id   AF-A5GIC6-F1
#
_cell.length_a   1.000
_cell.length_b   1.000
_cell.length_c   1.000
_cell.angle_alpha   90.00
_cell.angle_beta   90.00
_cell.angle_gamma   90.00
#
_symmetry.space_group_name_H-M   'P 1'
#
loop_
_entity.id
_entity.type
_entity.pdbx_description
1 polymer ?
#
loop_
_entity_poly.entity_id
_entity_poly.type
_entity_poly.pdbx_seq_one_letter_code
_entity_poly.pdbx_strand_id
1 'polypeptide(L)'
;MVRWVQKAPAGLAALTVLMTGCGGSPQATWAVFPLQRRVPHDGLAVVSQPDGFGLHLFLETDTRDPAVCKPRWFADAARLFNGNGTAPFSAGLAPRSEFFAVVQRDSVLKALQRELQALCADRAPKARWQWVQPPTTASEVVPVALPALEEQDLLIDPAEELKREEALLKDEQSNP
;
A
#
# COMPACT_ATOMS: atom_id res chain seq x y z
N MET A 1 -27.24 5.37 88.20
CA MET A 1 -25.79 5.28 88.49
C MET A 1 -25.47 3.79 88.53
N VAL A 2 -24.76 3.21 87.57
CA VAL A 2 -23.30 3.28 87.40
C VAL A 2 -22.97 3.17 85.90
N ARG A 3 -22.12 4.10 85.44
CA ARG A 3 -21.50 4.13 84.11
C ARG A 3 -20.46 3.01 84.02
N TRP A 4 -20.46 2.26 82.92
CA TRP A 4 -19.27 1.56 82.45
C TRP A 4 -18.96 2.04 81.04
N VAL A 5 -17.90 2.87 80.97
CA VAL A 5 -17.22 3.28 79.76
C VAL A 5 -16.14 2.24 79.51
N GLN A 6 -16.14 1.58 78.35
CA GLN A 6 -14.97 0.84 77.88
C GLN A 6 -14.54 1.37 76.52
N LYS A 7 -13.25 1.71 76.49
CA LYS A 7 -12.48 2.42 75.47
C LYS A 7 -12.28 1.56 74.23
N ALA A 8 -12.37 2.20 73.07
CA ALA A 8 -11.83 1.68 71.82
C ALA A 8 -10.30 1.70 71.84
N PRO A 9 -9.61 0.62 71.42
CA PRO A 9 -8.28 0.72 70.88
C PRO A 9 -8.37 0.98 69.37
N ALA A 10 -7.84 2.13 68.96
CA ALA A 10 -7.46 2.42 67.60
C ALA A 10 -6.48 1.32 67.10
N GLY A 11 -6.78 0.73 65.95
CA GLY A 11 -5.95 -0.32 65.37
C GLY A 11 -6.11 -0.37 63.85
N LEU A 12 -5.22 0.35 63.17
CA LEU A 12 -4.81 0.21 61.77
C LEU A 12 -5.91 -0.06 60.73
N ALA A 13 -6.46 1.04 60.19
CA ALA A 13 -6.99 1.04 58.84
C ALA A 13 -5.82 0.84 57.85
N ALA A 14 -5.61 -0.40 57.40
CA ALA A 14 -4.74 -0.69 56.28
C ALA A 14 -5.41 -0.15 55.01
N LEU A 15 -5.01 1.05 54.60
CA LEU A 15 -5.41 1.67 53.35
C LEU A 15 -4.64 0.97 52.21
N THR A 16 -5.18 -0.15 51.71
CA THR A 16 -4.72 -0.78 50.47
C THR A 16 -5.13 0.11 49.29
N VAL A 17 -4.27 1.06 48.94
CA VAL A 17 -4.34 1.80 47.69
C VAL A 17 -4.01 0.82 46.56
N LEU A 18 -5.05 0.21 45.98
CA LEU A 18 -4.98 -0.48 44.70
C LEU A 18 -4.66 0.56 43.63
N MET A 19 -3.38 0.70 43.29
CA MET A 19 -2.95 1.39 42.08
C MET A 19 -3.36 0.53 40.87
N THR A 20 -4.64 0.57 40.49
CA THR A 20 -5.09 0.13 39.17
C THR A 20 -4.61 1.16 38.15
N GLY A 21 -3.37 1.02 37.70
CA GLY A 21 -2.87 1.78 36.56
C GLY A 21 -3.76 1.50 35.36
N CYS A 22 -4.38 2.54 34.80
CA CYS A 22 -5.01 2.49 33.49
C CYS A 22 -3.91 2.43 32.41
N GLY A 23 -3.28 1.27 32.29
CA GLY A 23 -2.43 0.93 31.15
C GLY A 23 -3.30 0.38 30.02
N GLY A 24 -4.13 1.22 29.41
CA GLY A 24 -4.81 0.84 28.18
C GLY A 24 -3.74 0.64 27.10
N SER A 25 -3.52 -0.60 26.67
CA SER A 25 -2.64 -0.86 25.54
C SER A 25 -3.11 -0.04 24.34
N PRO A 26 -2.23 0.68 23.62
CA PRO A 26 -2.65 1.43 22.44
C PRO A 26 -3.37 0.49 21.49
N GLN A 27 -4.61 0.82 21.12
CA GLN A 27 -5.43 -0.01 20.26
C GLN A 27 -5.18 0.37 18.80
N ALA A 28 -5.27 -0.60 17.90
CA ALA A 28 -5.20 -0.33 16.46
C ALA A 28 -6.30 0.68 16.06
N THR A 29 -5.89 1.83 15.52
CA THR A 29 -6.80 2.92 15.16
C THR A 29 -7.61 2.62 13.90
N TRP A 30 -7.11 1.73 13.03
CA TRP A 30 -7.69 1.49 11.70
C TRP A 30 -7.88 2.78 10.90
N ALA A 31 -7.03 3.78 11.17
CA ALA A 31 -7.05 5.05 10.47
C ALA A 31 -6.70 4.83 9.00
N VAL A 32 -7.52 5.42 8.11
CA VAL A 32 -7.33 5.36 6.66
C VAL A 32 -7.33 6.77 6.13
N PHE A 33 -6.24 7.18 5.51
CA PHE A 33 -6.08 8.55 5.00
C PHE A 33 -5.20 8.60 3.74
N PRO A 34 -5.38 9.61 2.87
CA PRO A 34 -4.52 9.79 1.71
C PRO A 34 -3.07 10.00 2.14
N LEU A 35 -2.15 9.28 1.53
CA LEU A 35 -0.70 9.44 1.76
C LEU A 35 -0.01 9.49 0.40
N GLN A 36 0.23 10.71 -0.08
CA GLN A 36 0.85 10.97 -1.37
C GLN A 36 2.26 10.39 -1.44
N ARG A 37 2.58 9.79 -2.58
CA ARG A 37 3.93 9.34 -2.94
C ARG A 37 4.59 10.30 -3.93
N ARG A 38 3.90 10.68 -5.00
CA ARG A 38 4.43 11.58 -6.04
C ARG A 38 3.43 12.67 -6.38
N VAL A 39 2.18 12.30 -6.64
CA VAL A 39 1.09 13.21 -7.00
C VAL A 39 -0.10 13.05 -6.06
N PRO A 40 -1.02 14.02 -5.96
CA PRO A 40 -2.24 13.84 -5.18
C PRO A 40 -2.96 12.53 -5.54
N HIS A 41 -3.58 11.91 -4.53
CA HIS A 41 -4.41 10.70 -4.68
C HIS A 41 -3.68 9.41 -5.14
N ASP A 42 -2.35 9.39 -5.23
CA ASP A 42 -1.57 8.22 -5.67
C ASP A 42 -1.15 7.26 -4.54
N GLY A 43 -1.67 7.44 -3.33
CA GLY A 43 -1.37 6.58 -2.20
C GLY A 43 -2.36 6.67 -1.05
N LEU A 44 -2.48 5.57 -0.31
CA LEU A 44 -3.38 5.42 0.82
C LEU A 44 -2.66 4.79 2.02
N ALA A 45 -2.66 5.47 3.16
CA ALA A 45 -2.22 4.90 4.43
C ALA A 45 -3.36 4.11 5.08
N VAL A 46 -3.03 2.92 5.58
CA VAL A 46 -3.92 2.07 6.38
C VAL A 46 -3.17 1.68 7.64
N VAL A 47 -3.53 2.29 8.77
CA VAL A 47 -2.92 2.02 10.08
C VAL A 47 -3.63 0.84 10.74
N SER A 48 -2.98 -0.31 10.84
CA SER A 48 -3.61 -1.55 11.33
C SER A 48 -3.08 -2.03 12.68
N GLN A 49 -2.05 -1.39 13.21
CA GLN A 49 -1.40 -1.77 14.45
C GLN A 49 -1.36 -0.62 15.47
N PRO A 50 -1.21 -0.94 16.77
CA PRO A 50 -0.76 0.02 17.77
C PRO A 50 0.51 0.75 17.29
N ASP A 51 0.71 2.00 17.70
CA ASP A 51 1.89 2.82 17.37
C ASP A 51 1.99 3.35 15.92
N GLY A 52 0.90 3.25 15.15
CA GLY A 52 0.84 3.84 13.82
C GLY A 52 1.46 2.97 12.72
N PHE A 53 1.74 1.70 13.02
CA PHE A 53 2.19 0.73 12.03
C PHE A 53 1.05 0.28 11.12
N GLY A 54 1.38 -0.02 9.87
CA GLY A 54 0.39 -0.52 8.92
C GLY A 54 0.93 -0.68 7.51
N LEU A 55 0.09 -0.32 6.54
CA LEU A 55 0.39 -0.42 5.11
C LEU A 55 0.25 0.94 4.42
N HIS A 56 1.13 1.18 3.45
CA HIS A 56 0.97 2.23 2.45
C HIS A 56 0.68 1.56 1.11
N LEU A 57 -0.56 1.73 0.65
CA LEU A 57 -1.04 1.18 -0.61
C LEU A 57 -0.75 2.18 -1.72
N PHE A 58 -0.13 1.71 -2.81
CA PHE A 58 0.13 2.55 -3.99
C PHE A 58 -1.06 2.49 -4.94
N LEU A 59 -1.52 3.66 -5.37
CA LEU A 59 -2.71 3.81 -6.20
C LEU A 59 -2.32 4.24 -7.61
N GLU A 60 -2.93 3.59 -8.58
CA GLU A 60 -2.64 3.79 -10.00
C GLU A 60 -3.88 3.46 -10.82
N THR A 61 -3.96 4.03 -12.01
CA THR A 61 -5.09 3.89 -12.92
C THR A 61 -4.64 3.30 -14.24
N ASP A 62 -5.44 2.39 -14.80
CA ASP A 62 -5.29 1.91 -16.18
C ASP A 62 -6.09 2.82 -17.12
N THR A 63 -5.38 3.52 -18.00
CA THR A 63 -5.91 4.43 -19.02
C THR A 63 -5.53 3.99 -20.43
N ARG A 64 -5.23 2.70 -20.63
CA ARG A 64 -4.88 2.16 -21.97
C ARG A 64 -6.02 2.30 -22.97
N ASP A 65 -7.26 2.20 -22.51
CA ASP A 65 -8.44 2.61 -23.28
C ASP A 65 -8.72 4.10 -23.02
N PRO A 66 -8.67 4.98 -24.03
CA PRO A 66 -8.88 6.41 -23.82
C PRO A 66 -10.31 6.76 -23.36
N ALA A 67 -11.29 5.86 -23.52
CA ALA A 67 -12.67 6.08 -23.08
C ALA A 67 -12.94 5.63 -21.64
N VAL A 68 -12.06 4.81 -21.05
CA VAL A 68 -12.28 4.19 -19.74
C VAL A 68 -11.04 4.35 -18.85
N CYS A 69 -11.28 4.79 -17.62
CA CYS A 69 -10.24 4.84 -16.61
C CYS A 69 -10.70 4.07 -15.37
N LYS A 70 -9.87 3.12 -14.95
CA LYS A 70 -10.17 2.15 -13.90
C LYS A 70 -8.95 1.89 -13.01
N PRO A 71 -9.11 1.32 -11.81
CA PRO A 71 -7.97 0.94 -10.99
C PRO A 71 -7.00 0.00 -11.71
N ARG A 72 -5.69 0.21 -11.48
CA ARG A 72 -4.64 -0.77 -11.75
C ARG A 72 -4.08 -1.25 -10.42
N TRP A 73 -4.39 -2.49 -10.07
CA TRP A 73 -4.07 -3.02 -8.75
C TRP A 73 -2.61 -3.47 -8.61
N PHE A 74 -1.97 -3.01 -7.53
CA PHE A 74 -0.66 -3.49 -7.06
C PHE A 74 -0.84 -4.08 -5.66
N ALA A 75 -0.69 -5.41 -5.54
CA ALA A 75 -0.80 -6.10 -4.26
C ALA A 75 0.45 -5.92 -3.36
N ASP A 76 1.51 -5.30 -3.90
CA ASP A 76 2.78 -5.05 -3.20
C ASP A 76 2.71 -3.71 -2.45
N ALA A 77 2.16 -3.74 -1.24
CA ALA A 77 2.12 -2.57 -0.36
C ALA A 77 3.47 -2.33 0.33
N ALA A 78 3.79 -1.06 0.61
CA ALA A 78 4.92 -0.74 1.48
C ALA A 78 4.49 -0.81 2.95
N ARG A 79 5.45 -1.05 3.84
CA ARG A 79 5.20 -0.89 5.29
C ARG A 79 5.09 0.57 5.64
N LEU A 80 4.03 0.91 6.39
CA LEU A 80 3.81 2.22 6.97
C LEU A 80 4.30 2.25 8.41
N PHE A 81 5.02 3.31 8.73
CA PHE A 81 5.50 3.64 10.07
C PHE A 81 4.96 5.01 10.46
N ASN A 82 4.78 5.23 11.78
CA ASN A 82 4.35 6.51 12.34
C ASN A 82 3.03 7.06 11.74
N GLY A 83 2.11 6.18 11.33
CA GLY A 83 0.84 6.51 10.70
C GLY A 83 -0.15 7.27 11.59
N ASN A 84 0.02 7.22 12.91
CA ASN A 84 -0.75 8.03 13.87
C ASN A 84 -0.01 9.32 14.27
N GLY A 85 1.20 9.54 13.77
CA GLY A 85 2.01 10.72 14.06
C GLY A 85 1.90 11.80 12.99
N THR A 86 2.76 12.82 13.09
CA THR A 86 2.78 13.96 12.18
C THR A 86 3.65 13.76 10.94
N ALA A 87 4.45 12.68 10.91
CA ALA A 87 5.39 12.38 9.84
C ALA A 87 5.34 10.88 9.50
N PRO A 88 4.24 10.40 8.90
CA PRO A 88 4.15 9.04 8.40
C PRO A 88 5.16 8.81 7.28
N PHE A 89 5.78 7.63 7.25
CA PHE A 89 6.71 7.26 6.18
C PHE A 89 6.64 5.77 5.87
N SER A 90 7.17 5.40 4.70
CA SER A 90 7.07 4.05 4.17
C SER A 90 8.44 3.45 3.90
N ALA A 91 8.67 2.19 4.29
CA ALA A 91 9.96 1.51 4.08
C ALA A 91 9.81 0.00 3.95
N GLY A 92 10.36 -0.59 2.88
CA GLY A 92 10.28 -2.04 2.64
C GLY A 92 8.88 -2.50 2.22
N LEU A 93 8.81 -3.73 1.70
CA LEU A 93 7.57 -4.35 1.24
C LEU A 93 6.88 -5.13 2.36
N ALA A 94 5.56 -5.05 2.40
CA ALA A 94 4.72 -5.91 3.21
C ALA A 94 4.34 -7.19 2.44
N PRO A 95 4.06 -8.31 3.12
CA PRO A 95 3.48 -9.49 2.50
C PRO A 95 2.15 -9.16 1.80
N ARG A 96 1.95 -9.70 0.60
CA ARG A 96 0.69 -9.53 -0.17
C ARG A 96 -0.55 -9.98 0.58
N SER A 97 -0.42 -10.96 1.48
CA SER A 97 -1.52 -11.41 2.34
C SER A 97 -2.10 -10.29 3.21
N GLU A 98 -1.28 -9.31 3.60
CA GLU A 98 -1.76 -8.18 4.38
C GLU A 98 -2.48 -7.15 3.52
N PHE A 99 -2.02 -6.93 2.27
CA PHE A 99 -2.81 -6.18 1.28
C PHE A 99 -4.20 -6.81 1.14
N PHE A 100 -4.26 -8.12 0.88
CA PHE A 100 -5.50 -8.87 0.73
C PHE A 100 -6.42 -8.73 1.95
N ALA A 101 -5.85 -8.77 3.16
CA ALA A 101 -6.62 -8.61 4.38
C ALA A 101 -7.19 -7.19 4.54
N VAL A 102 -6.41 -6.14 4.25
CA VAL A 102 -6.89 -4.76 4.45
C VAL A 102 -7.91 -4.33 3.41
N VAL A 103 -7.77 -4.76 2.15
CA VAL A 103 -8.69 -4.37 1.07
C VAL A 103 -10.07 -5.02 1.18
N GLN A 104 -10.25 -5.99 2.08
CA GLN A 104 -11.56 -6.53 2.41
C GLN A 104 -12.35 -5.65 3.40
N ARG A 105 -11.72 -4.64 3.99
CA ARG A 105 -12.40 -3.74 4.94
C ARG A 105 -13.16 -2.64 4.20
N ASP A 106 -14.41 -2.43 4.57
CA ASP A 106 -15.28 -1.41 3.96
C ASP A 106 -14.68 0.01 4.02
N SER A 107 -14.04 0.38 5.13
CA SER A 107 -13.41 1.71 5.27
C SER A 107 -12.27 1.90 4.27
N VAL A 108 -11.49 0.85 4.03
CA VAL A 108 -10.38 0.84 3.07
C VAL A 108 -10.95 0.85 1.64
N LEU A 109 -11.94 0.03 1.32
CA LEU A 109 -12.57 0.00 0.00
C LEU A 109 -13.16 1.35 -0.39
N LYS A 110 -13.91 2.00 0.52
CA LYS A 110 -14.48 3.33 0.28
C LYS A 110 -13.41 4.39 0.05
N ALA A 111 -12.31 4.34 0.82
CA ALA A 111 -11.20 5.25 0.64
C ALA A 111 -10.48 5.00 -0.69
N LEU A 112 -10.17 3.74 -1.03
CA LEU A 112 -9.59 3.36 -2.31
C LEU A 112 -10.42 3.85 -3.49
N GLN A 113 -11.74 3.63 -3.46
CA GLN A 113 -12.64 4.07 -4.53
C GLN A 113 -12.59 5.59 -4.70
N ARG A 114 -12.63 6.35 -3.60
CA ARG A 114 -12.58 7.81 -3.63
C ARG A 114 -11.24 8.32 -4.19
N GLU A 115 -10.12 7.84 -3.65
CA GLU A 115 -8.80 8.31 -4.08
C GLU A 115 -8.53 7.92 -5.55
N LEU A 116 -8.85 6.69 -5.97
CA LEU A 116 -8.66 6.27 -7.36
C LEU A 116 -9.58 7.01 -8.34
N GLN A 117 -10.81 7.34 -7.93
CA GLN A 117 -11.70 8.15 -8.75
C GLN A 117 -11.15 9.58 -8.92
N ALA A 118 -10.59 10.18 -7.86
CA ALA A 118 -9.95 11.49 -7.95
C ALA A 118 -8.69 11.44 -8.84
N LEU A 119 -7.82 10.46 -8.63
CA LEU A 119 -6.64 10.23 -9.47
C LEU A 119 -6.99 10.06 -10.94
N CYS A 120 -8.11 9.37 -11.22
CA CYS A 120 -8.64 9.18 -12.55
C CYS A 120 -9.10 10.50 -13.19
N ALA A 121 -9.80 11.35 -12.43
CA ALA A 121 -10.24 12.66 -12.89
C ALA A 121 -9.05 13.56 -13.27
N ASP A 122 -7.96 13.49 -12.51
CA ASP A 122 -6.74 14.26 -12.78
C ASP A 122 -5.99 13.76 -14.04
N ARG A 123 -5.88 12.45 -14.22
CA ARG A 123 -5.07 11.85 -15.29
C ARG A 123 -5.79 11.67 -16.61
N ALA A 124 -7.09 11.40 -16.56
CA ALA A 124 -7.92 11.11 -17.73
C ALA A 124 -9.28 11.82 -17.62
N PRO A 125 -9.32 13.16 -17.65
CA PRO A 125 -10.54 13.94 -17.34
C PRO A 125 -11.72 13.69 -18.30
N LYS A 126 -11.46 13.11 -19.48
CA LYS A 126 -12.49 12.76 -20.48
C LYS A 126 -12.92 11.30 -20.42
N ALA A 127 -12.21 10.46 -19.66
CA ALA A 127 -12.52 9.04 -19.57
C ALA A 127 -13.63 8.78 -18.55
N ARG A 128 -14.44 7.76 -18.82
CA ARG A 128 -15.45 7.30 -17.86
C ARG A 128 -14.78 6.50 -16.75
N TRP A 129 -15.05 6.88 -15.51
CA TRP A 129 -14.64 6.12 -14.33
C TRP A 129 -15.33 4.75 -14.30
N GLN A 130 -14.54 3.70 -14.05
CA GLN A 130 -15.04 2.35 -13.84
C GLN A 130 -14.34 1.72 -12.64
N TRP A 131 -15.11 1.44 -11.59
CA TRP A 131 -14.60 0.69 -10.44
C TRP A 131 -14.40 -0.78 -10.77
N VAL A 132 -13.30 -1.35 -10.27
CA VAL A 132 -12.98 -2.78 -10.31
C VAL A 132 -12.51 -3.15 -8.91
N GLN A 133 -13.02 -4.23 -8.33
CA GLN A 133 -12.62 -4.65 -6.99
C GLN A 133 -11.12 -4.99 -6.93
N PRO A 134 -10.42 -4.69 -5.81
CA PRO A 134 -9.04 -5.12 -5.60
C PRO A 134 -8.95 -6.64 -5.46
N PRO A 135 -7.81 -7.25 -5.82
CA PRO A 135 -7.60 -8.67 -5.58
C PRO A 135 -7.59 -8.94 -4.08
N THR A 136 -8.32 -9.97 -3.67
CA THR A 136 -8.39 -10.45 -2.29
C THR A 136 -7.61 -11.76 -2.10
N THR A 137 -7.09 -12.31 -3.19
CA THR A 137 -6.29 -13.52 -3.20
C THR A 137 -5.16 -13.42 -4.23
N ALA A 138 -4.14 -14.28 -4.09
CA ALA A 138 -2.99 -14.29 -4.99
C ALA A 138 -3.37 -14.64 -6.44
N SER A 139 -4.37 -15.49 -6.64
CA SER A 139 -4.84 -15.90 -7.98
C SER A 139 -5.57 -14.80 -8.74
N GLU A 140 -6.05 -13.76 -8.05
CA GLU A 140 -6.71 -12.60 -8.66
C GLU A 140 -5.72 -11.51 -9.09
N VAL A 141 -4.47 -11.59 -8.66
CA VAL A 141 -3.45 -10.60 -9.00
C VAL A 141 -3.08 -10.73 -10.47
N VAL A 142 -3.43 -9.72 -11.26
CA VAL A 142 -3.04 -9.63 -12.67
C VAL A 142 -1.55 -9.28 -12.75
N PRO A 143 -0.71 -10.12 -13.37
CA PRO A 143 0.70 -9.80 -13.56
C PRO A 143 0.88 -8.52 -14.39
N VAL A 144 1.89 -7.74 -14.05
CA VAL A 144 2.31 -6.64 -14.91
C VAL A 144 2.97 -7.24 -16.14
N ALA A 145 2.33 -7.08 -17.30
CA ALA A 145 2.99 -7.37 -18.57
C ALA A 145 4.18 -6.42 -18.74
N LEU A 146 5.36 -6.96 -19.05
CA LEU A 146 6.57 -6.21 -19.33
C LEU A 146 7.05 -6.58 -20.73
N PRO A 147 6.39 -6.07 -21.79
CA PRO A 147 6.69 -6.48 -23.17
C PRO A 147 8.16 -6.30 -23.53
N ALA A 148 8.81 -5.25 -23.01
CA ALA A 148 10.23 -4.99 -23.22
C ALA A 148 11.19 -6.04 -22.61
N LEU A 149 10.72 -6.91 -21.72
CA LEU A 149 11.46 -8.07 -21.21
C LEU A 149 11.06 -9.39 -21.90
N GLU A 150 9.94 -9.38 -22.62
CA GLU A 150 9.37 -10.54 -23.33
C GLU A 150 9.77 -10.56 -24.80
N GLU A 151 10.11 -9.39 -25.36
CA GLU A 151 10.72 -9.28 -26.68
C GLU A 151 12.11 -9.94 -26.69
N GLN A 152 12.35 -10.79 -27.68
CA GLN A 152 13.70 -11.27 -27.98
C GLN A 152 14.56 -10.05 -28.29
N ASP A 153 15.77 -10.02 -27.72
CA ASP A 153 16.71 -8.91 -27.88
C ASP A 153 16.78 -8.51 -29.36
N LEU A 154 16.32 -7.30 -29.69
CA LEU A 154 16.28 -6.81 -31.08
C LEU A 154 17.68 -6.59 -31.66
N LEU A 155 18.70 -6.69 -30.80
CA LEU A 155 20.09 -6.60 -31.16
C LEU A 155 20.53 -7.93 -31.79
N ILE A 156 20.76 -7.90 -33.10
CA ILE A 156 21.47 -8.96 -33.82
C ILE A 156 22.85 -9.15 -33.16
N ASP A 157 23.30 -10.39 -33.03
CA ASP A 157 24.65 -10.71 -32.54
C ASP A 157 25.68 -9.90 -33.36
N PRO A 158 26.56 -9.10 -32.72
CA PRO A 158 27.53 -8.27 -33.42
C PRO A 158 28.42 -9.04 -34.40
N ALA A 159 28.70 -10.32 -34.14
CA ALA A 159 29.49 -11.16 -35.04
C ALA A 159 28.69 -11.57 -36.28
N GLU A 160 27.37 -11.74 -36.17
CA GLU A 160 26.49 -12.04 -37.30
C GLU A 160 26.26 -10.79 -38.17
N GLU A 161 26.16 -9.61 -37.56
CA GLU A 161 26.07 -8.36 -38.30
C GLU A 161 27.37 -8.06 -39.08
N LEU A 162 28.54 -8.25 -38.44
CA LEU A 162 29.83 -8.08 -39.11
C LEU A 162 29.99 -9.01 -40.33
N LYS A 163 29.55 -10.27 -40.22
CA LYS A 163 29.57 -11.21 -41.36
C LYS A 163 28.69 -10.73 -42.52
N ARG A 164 27.53 -10.13 -42.22
CA ARG A 164 26.64 -9.55 -43.23
C ARG A 164 27.28 -8.35 -43.91
N GLU A 165 27.87 -7.45 -43.14
CA GLU A 165 28.58 -6.29 -43.67
C GLU A 165 29.72 -6.71 -44.60
N GLU A 166 30.55 -7.68 -44.18
CA GLU A 166 31.63 -8.20 -45.00
C GLU A 166 31.13 -8.88 -46.29
N ALA A 167 30.00 -9.58 -46.24
CA ALA A 167 29.41 -10.21 -47.41
C ALA A 167 28.90 -9.17 -48.41
N LEU A 168 28.21 -8.13 -47.94
CA LEU A 168 27.73 -7.02 -48.77
C LEU A 168 28.89 -6.29 -49.46
N LEU A 169 29.96 -6.00 -48.72
CA LEU A 169 31.16 -5.35 -49.26
C LEU A 169 31.88 -6.19 -50.32
N LYS A 170 31.89 -7.52 -50.16
CA LYS A 170 32.47 -8.45 -51.15
C LYS A 170 31.60 -8.55 -52.40
N ASP A 171 30.28 -8.58 -52.23
CA ASP A 171 29.33 -8.63 -53.35
C ASP A 171 29.41 -7.35 -54.20
N GLU A 172 29.46 -6.16 -53.58
CA GLU A 172 29.69 -4.88 -54.29
C GLU A 172 31.02 -4.85 -55.06
N GLN A 173 32.09 -5.45 -54.52
CA GLN A 173 33.38 -5.51 -55.19
C GLN A 173 33.42 -6.55 -56.33
N SER A 174 32.53 -7.54 -56.30
CA SER A 174 32.48 -8.64 -57.27
C SER A 174 31.51 -8.39 -58.44
N ASN A 175 30.64 -7.39 -58.34
CA ASN A 175 29.67 -7.01 -59.36
C ASN A 175 29.87 -5.54 -59.82
N PRO A 176 30.90 -5.26 -60.64
CA PRO A 176 31.21 -3.91 -61.14
C PRO A 176 30.23 -3.37 -62.19
#